data_AF-A0A3C1XD38-F1
#
_entry.id   AF-A0A3C1XD38-F1
#
_cell.length_a   1.000
_cell.length_b   1.000
_cell.length_c   1.000
_cell.angle_alpha   90.00
_cell.angle_beta   90.00
_cell.angle_gamma   90.00
#
_symmetry.space_group_name_H-M   'P 1'
#
loop_
_entity.id
_entity.type
_entity.pdbx_description
1 polymer ?
#
loop_
_entity_poly.entity_id
_entity_poly.type
_entity_poly.pdbx_seq_one_letter_code
_entity_poly.pdbx_strand_id
1 'polypeptide(L)'
;KGGEHEISPTLSANSWHENNLLKIGGVYTNDSESYNSGILPGLSRTLKAQNHDAGLFDGTRLRKLTPRECWRLQGFPDWAFDKAQEMNSDSQLYKQAGNSVTVNVIFEIARRLR
;
A
#
# COMPACT_ATOMS: atom_id res chain seq x y z
N LYS A 1 -15.27 -21.09 15.44
CA LYS A 1 -16.25 -20.06 15.00
C LYS A 1 -15.44 -18.82 14.61
N GLY A 2 -14.81 -18.71 13.45
CA GLY A 2 -15.18 -19.20 12.14
C GLY A 2 -16.29 -18.31 11.57
N GLY A 3 -15.94 -17.24 10.87
CA GLY A 3 -16.86 -16.36 10.15
C GLY A 3 -16.27 -14.98 9.82
N GLU A 4 -16.74 -14.26 8.80
CA GLU A 4 -17.23 -14.79 7.52
C GLU A 4 -16.11 -15.58 6.83
N HIS A 5 -16.45 -16.61 6.06
CA HIS A 5 -15.48 -17.52 5.42
C HIS A 5 -15.42 -17.25 3.91
N GLU A 6 -14.34 -16.80 3.29
CA GLU A 6 -12.90 -16.81 3.63
C GLU A 6 -12.12 -18.06 3.11
N ILE A 7 -12.60 -18.83 2.11
CA ILE A 7 -11.84 -19.98 1.53
C ILE A 7 -11.20 -19.71 0.15
N SER A 8 -9.99 -20.20 -0.18
CA SER A 8 -9.80 -21.60 -0.61
C SER A 8 -9.39 -22.53 0.54
N PRO A 9 -10.14 -23.62 0.84
CA PRO A 9 -9.79 -24.55 1.92
C PRO A 9 -9.08 -25.76 1.29
N THR A 10 -7.75 -25.71 1.17
CA THR A 10 -6.75 -26.38 2.03
C THR A 10 -6.72 -27.92 1.95
N LEU A 11 -5.51 -28.49 2.03
CA LEU A 11 -5.34 -29.86 2.52
C LEU A 11 -4.26 -29.85 3.61
N SER A 12 -4.61 -29.47 4.84
CA SER A 12 -3.80 -29.90 5.98
C SER A 12 -4.61 -29.96 7.27
N ALA A 13 -4.40 -31.04 8.03
CA ALA A 13 -5.15 -31.39 9.22
C ALA A 13 -4.81 -30.54 10.48
N ASN A 14 -3.91 -29.56 10.36
CA ASN A 14 -3.34 -28.81 11.50
C ASN A 14 -3.48 -27.27 11.34
N SER A 15 -4.56 -26.83 10.71
CA SER A 15 -4.69 -25.49 10.16
C SER A 15 -5.32 -24.51 11.17
N TRP A 16 -4.49 -23.91 12.02
CA TRP A 16 -4.92 -22.92 13.04
C TRP A 16 -4.62 -21.45 12.64
N HIS A 17 -4.20 -21.20 11.40
CA HIS A 17 -3.84 -19.87 10.84
C HIS A 17 -4.77 -19.38 9.68
N GLU A 18 -5.93 -20.00 9.50
CA GLU A 18 -6.87 -19.80 8.38
C GLU A 18 -7.84 -18.60 8.64
N ASN A 19 -8.08 -17.56 7.82
CA ASN A 19 -7.76 -17.28 6.42
C ASN A 19 -7.62 -15.75 6.14
N ASN A 20 -6.55 -15.07 6.57
CA ASN A 20 -6.42 -13.63 6.31
C ASN A 20 -6.28 -13.22 4.81
N LEU A 21 -6.23 -14.15 3.87
CA LEU A 21 -5.95 -13.96 2.44
C LEU A 21 -7.17 -13.59 1.58
N LEU A 22 -8.30 -13.16 2.13
CA LEU A 22 -9.50 -12.80 1.32
C LEU A 22 -9.99 -11.38 1.51
N LYS A 23 -9.26 -10.57 2.27
CA LYS A 23 -9.58 -9.16 2.48
C LYS A 23 -8.74 -8.30 1.55
N ILE A 24 -9.35 -7.37 0.84
CA ILE A 24 -8.61 -6.41 0.02
C ILE A 24 -8.00 -5.36 0.96
N GLY A 25 -6.69 -5.15 0.88
CA GLY A 25 -6.03 -4.23 1.79
C GLY A 25 -4.53 -4.13 1.64
N GLY A 26 -3.95 -3.20 2.39
CA GLY A 26 -2.50 -3.02 2.46
C GLY A 26 -1.81 -4.11 3.27
N VAL A 27 -0.57 -4.41 2.96
CA VAL A 27 0.24 -5.40 3.67
C VAL A 27 1.72 -4.99 3.68
N TYR A 28 2.46 -5.40 4.70
CA TYR A 28 3.92 -5.29 4.67
C TYR A 28 4.53 -6.54 4.04
N THR A 29 5.33 -6.34 3.00
CA THR A 29 6.01 -7.44 2.30
C THR A 29 7.38 -7.79 2.91
N ASN A 30 7.86 -7.02 3.88
CA ASN A 30 9.18 -7.19 4.49
C ASN A 30 9.13 -6.94 6.00
N ASP A 31 8.24 -7.66 6.68
CA ASP A 31 8.10 -7.60 8.14
C ASP A 31 8.41 -8.96 8.75
N SER A 32 8.92 -8.95 9.99
CA SER A 32 9.16 -10.18 10.75
C SER A 32 7.85 -10.82 11.19
N GLU A 33 7.84 -12.14 11.39
CA GLU A 33 6.64 -12.90 11.71
C GLU A 33 5.93 -12.40 12.99
N SER A 34 6.69 -11.92 13.97
CA SER A 34 6.17 -11.36 15.22
C SER A 34 5.55 -9.97 15.10
N TYR A 35 5.85 -9.22 14.03
CA TYR A 35 5.32 -7.87 13.78
C TYR A 35 4.31 -7.84 12.62
N ASN A 36 4.22 -8.93 11.87
CA ASN A 36 3.30 -9.07 10.76
C ASN A 36 1.84 -9.00 11.24
N SER A 37 1.17 -7.89 10.92
CA SER A 37 -0.23 -7.64 11.29
C SER A 37 -1.25 -8.22 10.30
N GLY A 38 -0.80 -9.00 9.31
CA GLY A 38 -1.64 -9.49 8.22
C GLY A 38 -2.11 -8.37 7.27
N ILE A 39 -3.24 -8.59 6.61
CA ILE A 39 -3.84 -7.61 5.69
C ILE A 39 -4.57 -6.53 6.48
N LEU A 40 -4.33 -5.27 6.12
CA LEU A 40 -4.99 -4.07 6.66
C LEU A 40 -6.17 -3.66 5.76
N PRO A 41 -7.43 -3.97 6.14
CA PRO A 41 -8.58 -3.72 5.27
C PRO A 41 -8.80 -2.22 5.07
N GLY A 42 -8.95 -1.80 3.82
CA GLY A 42 -9.24 -0.39 3.47
C GLY A 42 -8.13 0.61 3.79
N LEU A 43 -6.95 0.16 4.22
CA LEU A 43 -5.83 0.99 4.62
C LEU A 43 -4.60 0.66 3.78
N SER A 44 -3.87 1.69 3.38
CA SER A 44 -2.51 1.56 2.85
C SER A 44 -1.49 1.85 3.96
N ARG A 45 -0.35 1.18 3.91
CA ARG A 45 0.80 1.50 4.76
C ARG A 45 1.48 2.80 4.30
N THR A 46 2.28 3.37 5.19
CA THR A 46 3.14 4.53 4.91
C THR A 46 4.08 4.23 3.75
N LEU A 47 4.06 5.09 2.75
CA LEU A 47 4.99 5.03 1.62
C LEU A 47 6.40 5.42 2.09
N LYS A 48 7.39 4.57 1.82
CA LYS A 48 8.80 4.85 2.13
C LYS A 48 9.60 5.07 0.85
N ALA A 49 10.64 5.89 0.93
CA ALA A 49 11.48 6.22 -0.21
C ALA A 49 12.57 5.18 -0.55
N GLN A 50 12.99 4.37 0.42
CA GLN A 50 14.12 3.44 0.24
C GLN A 50 13.64 1.98 0.18
N ASN A 51 12.79 1.59 1.14
CA ASN A 51 12.27 0.23 1.24
C ASN A 51 10.79 0.23 0.87
N HIS A 52 10.48 -0.09 -0.39
CA HIS A 52 9.11 -0.24 -0.88
C HIS A 52 8.52 -1.57 -0.41
N ASP A 53 8.12 -1.62 0.85
CA ASP A 53 7.49 -2.77 1.50
C ASP A 53 5.97 -2.65 1.60
N ALA A 54 5.41 -1.50 1.18
CA ALA A 54 3.98 -1.31 1.05
C ALA A 54 3.45 -2.11 -0.15
N GLY A 55 2.78 -3.22 0.14
CA GLY A 55 2.06 -4.04 -0.82
C GLY A 55 0.55 -3.85 -0.73
N LEU A 56 -0.14 -4.20 -1.81
CA LEU A 56 -1.58 -4.37 -1.87
C LEU A 56 -1.88 -5.84 -2.13
N PHE A 57 -2.82 -6.38 -1.38
CA PHE A 57 -3.44 -7.65 -1.69
C PHE A 57 -4.82 -7.42 -2.29
N ASP A 58 -5.05 -7.92 -3.51
CA ASP A 58 -6.26 -7.67 -4.31
C ASP A 58 -7.31 -8.79 -4.19
N GLY A 59 -7.15 -9.72 -3.24
CA GLY A 59 -8.00 -10.90 -3.10
C GLY A 59 -7.43 -12.14 -3.78
N THR A 60 -6.55 -11.98 -4.78
CA THR A 60 -5.98 -13.11 -5.55
C THR A 60 -4.45 -13.08 -5.58
N ARG A 61 -3.84 -11.90 -5.59
CA ARG A 61 -2.41 -11.69 -5.76
C ARG A 61 -1.91 -10.61 -4.81
N LEU A 62 -0.71 -10.86 -4.28
CA LEU A 62 0.10 -9.86 -3.64
C LEU A 62 0.89 -9.09 -4.70
N ARG A 63 0.77 -7.76 -4.71
CA ARG A 63 1.59 -6.90 -5.58
C ARG A 63 2.04 -5.63 -4.86
N LYS A 64 3.04 -4.97 -5.41
CA LYS A 64 3.41 -3.61 -4.97
C LYS A 64 2.38 -2.59 -5.49
N LEU A 65 2.22 -1.50 -4.74
CA LEU A 65 1.59 -0.30 -5.28
C LEU A 65 2.43 0.19 -6.46
N THR A 66 1.79 0.60 -7.54
CA THR A 66 2.44 1.22 -8.70
C THR A 66 2.89 2.64 -8.39
N PRO A 67 3.83 3.22 -9.16
CA PRO A 67 4.24 4.61 -8.94
C PRO A 67 3.05 5.58 -9.00
N ARG A 68 2.13 5.37 -9.95
CA ARG A 68 0.92 6.19 -10.08
C ARG A 68 0.02 6.12 -8.84
N GLU A 69 -0.20 4.92 -8.30
CA GLU A 69 -0.97 4.73 -7.06
C GLU A 69 -0.30 5.45 -5.88
N CYS A 70 1.03 5.36 -5.75
CA CYS A 70 1.79 6.08 -4.72
C CYS A 70 1.64 7.61 -4.83
N TRP A 71 1.65 8.17 -6.04
CA TRP A 71 1.45 9.61 -6.27
C TRP A 71 0.03 10.06 -5.93
N ARG A 72 -0.98 9.27 -6.30
CA ARG A 72 -2.39 9.52 -5.93
C ARG A 72 -2.60 9.47 -4.43
N LEU A 73 -1.97 8.52 -3.72
CA LEU A 73 -2.01 8.45 -2.25
C LEU A 73 -1.44 9.71 -1.60
N GLN A 74 -0.42 10.33 -2.21
CA GLN A 74 0.12 11.61 -1.76
C GLN A 74 -0.75 12.82 -2.15
N GLY A 75 -1.82 12.62 -2.93
CA GLY A 75 -2.72 13.69 -3.36
C GLY A 75 -2.24 14.48 -4.58
N PHE A 76 -1.26 13.97 -5.33
CA PHE A 76 -0.85 14.60 -6.58
C PHE A 76 -1.90 14.38 -7.68
N PRO A 77 -2.17 15.38 -8.54
CA PRO A 77 -3.04 15.20 -9.69
C PRO A 77 -2.37 14.35 -10.76
N ASP A 78 -3.16 13.58 -11.52
CA ASP A 78 -2.65 12.61 -12.51
C ASP A 78 -1.77 13.27 -13.59
N TRP A 79 -2.12 14.47 -14.05
CA TRP A 79 -1.31 15.19 -15.05
C TRP A 79 0.12 15.48 -14.57
N ALA A 80 0.33 15.65 -13.26
CA ALA A 80 1.66 15.90 -12.71
C ALA A 80 2.50 14.61 -12.72
N PHE A 81 1.85 13.47 -12.44
CA PHE A 81 2.47 12.17 -12.59
C PHE A 81 2.83 11.88 -14.05
N ASP A 82 1.90 12.14 -14.99
CA ASP A 82 2.11 11.85 -16.41
C ASP A 82 3.35 12.59 -16.95
N LYS A 83 3.50 13.89 -16.62
CA LYS A 83 4.69 14.66 -16.96
C LYS A 83 5.96 14.13 -16.30
N ALA A 84 5.89 13.69 -15.05
CA ALA A 84 7.04 13.12 -14.36
C ALA A 84 7.46 11.78 -14.99
N GLN A 85 6.49 10.97 -15.42
CA GLN A 85 6.71 9.66 -16.02
C GLN A 85 7.45 9.73 -17.35
N GLU A 86 7.24 10.78 -18.15
CA GLU A 86 7.96 10.98 -19.43
C GLU A 86 9.48 11.10 -19.25
N MET A 87 9.93 11.59 -18.09
CA MET A 87 11.34 11.94 -17.85
C MET A 87 12.03 11.07 -16.79
N ASN A 88 11.30 10.21 -16.08
CA ASN A 88 11.82 9.47 -14.93
C ASN A 88 11.50 7.98 -15.00
N SER A 89 12.43 7.16 -14.51
CA SER A 89 12.18 5.74 -14.27
C SER A 89 11.20 5.49 -13.12
N ASP A 90 10.54 4.33 -13.10
CA ASP A 90 9.64 3.93 -12.01
C ASP A 90 10.32 4.03 -10.64
N SER A 91 11.58 3.58 -10.53
CA SER A 91 12.37 3.69 -9.30
C SER A 91 12.53 5.14 -8.81
N GLN A 92 12.68 6.09 -9.71
CA GLN A 92 12.75 7.52 -9.35
C GLN A 92 11.38 8.06 -8.96
N LEU A 93 10.31 7.68 -9.68
CA LEU A 93 8.94 8.10 -9.37
C LEU A 93 8.50 7.60 -7.99
N TYR A 94 8.87 6.37 -7.64
CA TYR A 94 8.69 5.80 -6.31
C TYR A 94 9.40 6.61 -5.22
N LYS A 95 10.67 6.97 -5.45
CA LYS A 95 11.45 7.82 -4.54
C LYS A 95 10.84 9.21 -4.39
N GLN A 96 10.38 9.82 -5.48
CA GLN A 96 9.70 11.11 -5.45
C GLN A 96 8.43 11.04 -4.60
N ALA A 97 7.59 10.02 -4.78
CA ALA A 97 6.41 9.83 -3.95
C ALA A 97 6.76 9.60 -2.46
N GLY A 98 7.76 8.76 -2.18
CA GLY A 98 8.16 8.42 -0.81
C GLY A 98 8.87 9.55 -0.05
N ASN A 99 9.55 10.46 -0.75
CA ASN A 99 10.18 11.65 -0.16
C ASN A 99 9.25 12.87 -0.09
N SER A 100 8.09 12.79 -0.74
CA SER A 100 7.14 13.90 -0.78
C SER A 100 6.27 13.98 0.48
N VAL A 101 5.66 15.14 0.69
CA VAL A 101 4.63 15.34 1.71
C VAL A 101 3.25 15.30 1.05
N THR A 102 2.27 14.73 1.73
CA THR A 102 0.90 14.65 1.24
C THR A 102 0.31 16.05 0.98
N VAL A 103 -0.15 16.28 -0.24
CA VAL A 103 -0.65 17.59 -0.74
C VAL A 103 -1.76 18.14 0.16
N ASN A 104 -2.70 17.29 0.56
CA ASN A 104 -3.82 17.69 1.43
C ASN A 104 -3.36 18.20 2.80
N VAL A 105 -2.29 17.62 3.35
CA VAL A 105 -1.74 18.01 4.65
C VAL A 105 -1.07 19.39 4.54
N ILE A 106 -0.22 19.58 3.53
CA ILE A 106 0.44 20.87 3.30
C ILE A 106 -0.58 21.97 2.99
N PHE A 107 -1.61 21.67 2.21
CA PHE A 107 -2.69 22.61 1.92
C PHE A 107 -3.37 23.11 3.20
N GLU A 108 -3.73 22.22 4.13
CA GLU A 108 -4.37 22.60 5.38
C GLU A 108 -3.42 23.36 6.32
N ILE A 109 -2.13 23.00 6.37
CA ILE A 109 -1.12 23.77 7.11
C ILE A 109 -1.00 25.19 6.54
N ALA A 110 -0.85 25.33 5.23
CA ALA A 110 -0.71 26.62 4.56
C ALA A 110 -1.96 27.51 4.75
N ARG A 111 -3.15 26.91 4.80
CA ARG A 111 -4.41 27.62 5.09
C ARG A 111 -4.44 28.25 6.48
N ARG A 112 -3.79 27.61 7.47
CA ARG A 112 -3.73 28.08 8.87
C ARG A 112 -2.60 29.07 9.14
N LEU A 113 -1.64 29.18 8.23
CA LEU A 113 -0.54 30.16 8.30
C LEU A 113 -0.92 31.52 7.70
N ARG A 114 -2.10 31.63 7.08
CA ARG A 114 -2.71 32.89 6.67
C ARG A 114 -3.43 33.54 7.84
#